data_AF-A0A9W9CX06-F1
#
_entry.id   AF-A0A9W9CX06-F1
#
_cell.length_a   1.000
_cell.length_b   1.000
_cell.length_c   1.000
_cell.angle_alpha   90.00
_cell.angle_beta   90.00
_cell.angle_gamma   90.00
#
_symmetry.space_group_name_H-M   'P 1'
#
loop_
_entity.id
_entity.type
_entity.pdbx_description
1 polymer ?
#
loop_
_entity_poly.entity_id
_entity_poly.type
_entity_poly.pdbx_seq_one_letter_code
_entity_poly.pdbx_strand_id
1 'polypeptide(L)'
;MKKGLASPTSPTPSITVFEKSDSPQYKIGESTLTTFGLWLKTIGIGPALLWRLFGPKDGLAFFYLNHEDPDNVGTFAANGPPGDFVPTLQIERTISELLLTLYAQRMGVQVHHGHSVNIDVTDLGKADIVSEDPVRVQVVTNGESVHIKTRLLVDATGRFRRFASKASRKRVLPGFNTDSFWAYFEFPGNDADIPLPYYESCNTNHICLPEGWAWIIRLPSWQGSSLPNLTRMINYLLDLNSQDTHPDDYPSALQLALMFDLKFRWVVSIGYALRNDVVYPDSLSDFGSCEAERKFNWITSRYQRMQALMDQHILIKDLYGPKTTWFIRKALSYESTIVGGPRWAAIGDASGFTNPLYSPGINCNMATSVFLAESTNEYLTSKTTQGRTAVIEKYSKFCESRVQNLHRMNMFNYLMMRSPQTGPLGPLWQYLCGTGNEQWRNMRACTFDNVAESVTTWDWGAQRSEYIAFANEAIELLAGPPSEASAELVAAIMKLSDQRLAQVMSSGKYSGRWAGLLRWYDDELRFCPEKTKRDVLARKCEACGNWRILRDDITRCATCGAVNKYNEIVRYN
;
A
#
# COMPACT_ATOMS: atom_id res chain seq x y z
N MET A 1 0.93 -22.70 20.10
CA MET A 1 2.16 -23.20 20.77
C MET A 1 2.91 -22.05 21.43
N LYS A 2 2.97 -21.99 22.77
CA LYS A 2 3.88 -21.11 23.51
C LYS A 2 5.31 -21.67 23.38
N LYS A 3 6.06 -21.27 22.35
CA LYS A 3 7.52 -21.40 22.40
C LYS A 3 8.03 -20.26 23.28
N GLY A 4 8.75 -20.64 24.34
CA GLY A 4 9.33 -19.71 25.30
C GLY A 4 10.15 -18.65 24.58
N LEU A 5 9.74 -17.39 24.76
CA LEU A 5 10.64 -16.25 24.61
C LEU A 5 11.83 -16.55 25.52
N ALA A 6 12.98 -16.83 24.92
CA ALA A 6 14.23 -16.87 25.65
C ALA A 6 14.31 -15.59 26.49
N SER A 7 14.51 -15.74 27.80
CA SER A 7 14.79 -14.62 28.71
C SER A 7 15.89 -13.77 28.08
N PRO A 8 15.61 -12.54 27.63
CA PRO A 8 16.66 -11.73 27.05
C PRO A 8 17.57 -11.32 28.21
N THR A 9 18.85 -11.68 28.12
CA THR A 9 19.92 -11.27 29.05
C THR A 9 20.22 -9.76 28.97
N SER A 10 19.41 -9.02 28.22
CA SER A 10 19.38 -7.56 28.08
C SER A 10 17.93 -7.10 28.24
N PRO A 11 17.63 -6.03 29.00
CA PRO A 11 16.26 -5.54 29.13
C PRO A 11 15.72 -5.13 27.74
N THR A 12 14.55 -5.67 27.37
CA THR A 12 13.83 -5.29 26.14
C THR A 12 13.62 -3.77 26.12
N PRO A 13 13.84 -3.08 24.97
CA PRO A 13 13.58 -1.66 24.87
C PRO A 13 12.15 -1.29 25.24
N SER A 14 11.96 -0.30 26.10
CA SER A 14 10.65 0.31 26.31
C SER A 14 10.31 1.21 25.13
N ILE A 15 9.16 0.98 24.48
CA ILE A 15 8.70 1.78 23.34
C ILE A 15 7.45 2.56 23.76
N THR A 16 7.44 3.86 23.43
CA THR A 16 6.27 4.73 23.62
C THR A 16 5.98 5.47 22.32
N VAL A 17 4.73 5.39 21.87
CA VAL A 17 4.22 6.04 20.66
C VAL A 17 3.26 7.15 21.08
N PHE A 18 3.45 8.36 20.54
CA PHE A 18 2.56 9.50 20.75
C PHE A 18 1.87 9.86 19.43
N GLU A 19 0.54 9.81 19.43
CA GLU A 19 -0.31 10.26 18.32
C GLU A 19 -1.07 11.52 18.76
N LYS A 20 -1.00 12.57 17.93
CA LYS A 20 -1.62 13.87 18.23
C LYS A 20 -3.13 13.75 18.37
N SER A 21 -3.75 12.93 17.55
CA SER A 21 -5.21 12.79 17.47
C SER A 21 -5.73 11.93 18.62
N ASP A 22 -6.92 12.23 19.14
CA ASP A 22 -7.52 11.47 20.27
C ASP A 22 -7.91 10.03 19.93
N SER A 23 -7.94 9.71 18.64
CA SER A 23 -8.24 8.38 18.11
C SER A 23 -7.67 8.22 16.71
N PRO A 24 -7.55 6.99 16.19
CA PRO A 24 -7.16 6.74 14.81
C PRO A 24 -7.98 7.55 13.80
N GLN A 25 -7.33 8.47 13.09
CA GLN A 25 -7.97 9.34 12.10
C GLN A 25 -7.91 8.76 10.70
N TYR A 26 -8.82 9.27 9.85
CA TYR A 26 -8.84 9.02 8.42
C TYR A 26 -7.46 9.22 7.76
N LYS A 27 -7.08 8.27 6.90
CA LYS A 27 -5.92 8.37 6.01
C LYS A 27 -6.24 7.69 4.68
N ILE A 28 -5.84 8.31 3.57
CA ILE A 28 -5.76 7.64 2.27
C ILE A 28 -4.62 6.61 2.27
N GLY A 29 -4.68 5.64 1.35
CA GLY A 29 -3.72 4.53 1.23
C GLY A 29 -4.28 3.26 1.86
N GLU A 30 -5.04 2.52 1.04
CA GLU A 30 -5.94 1.44 1.51
C GLU A 30 -5.56 0.08 0.91
N SER A 31 -4.70 0.04 -0.12
CA SER A 31 -4.31 -1.19 -0.80
C SER A 31 -2.99 -1.74 -0.24
N THR A 32 -3.02 -2.99 0.23
CA THR A 32 -1.86 -3.70 0.79
C THR A 32 -1.42 -4.86 -0.11
N LEU A 33 -0.23 -5.40 0.13
CA LEU A 33 0.41 -6.41 -0.71
C LEU A 33 0.98 -7.55 0.11
N THR A 34 1.50 -8.56 -0.59
CA THR A 34 2.04 -9.80 -0.02
C THR A 34 3.07 -9.54 1.08
N THR A 35 3.93 -8.51 0.95
CA THR A 35 4.93 -8.18 1.98
C THR A 35 4.29 -7.73 3.29
N PHE A 36 3.25 -6.91 3.23
CA PHE A 36 2.49 -6.49 4.42
C PHE A 36 1.74 -7.68 5.05
N GLY A 37 1.08 -8.51 4.23
CA GLY A 37 0.42 -9.72 4.70
C GLY A 37 1.37 -10.73 5.33
N LEU A 38 2.57 -10.88 4.74
CA LEU A 38 3.64 -11.73 5.27
C LEU A 38 4.11 -11.22 6.62
N TRP A 39 4.40 -9.92 6.73
CA TRP A 39 4.82 -9.32 7.99
C TRP A 39 3.76 -9.45 9.09
N LEU A 40 2.48 -9.17 8.79
CA LEU A 40 1.39 -9.37 9.76
C LEU A 40 1.31 -10.82 10.24
N LYS A 41 1.40 -11.78 9.31
CA LYS A 41 1.39 -13.21 9.63
C LYS A 41 2.56 -13.58 10.54
N THR A 42 3.79 -13.11 10.25
CA THR A 42 4.97 -13.47 11.04
C THR A 42 4.98 -12.85 12.43
N ILE A 43 4.41 -11.65 12.61
CA ILE A 43 4.25 -11.06 13.95
C ILE A 43 3.09 -11.65 14.75
N GLY A 44 2.28 -12.55 14.18
CA GLY A 44 1.21 -13.28 14.88
C GLY A 44 -0.22 -12.80 14.61
N ILE A 45 -0.46 -11.93 13.62
CA ILE A 45 -1.81 -11.50 13.23
C ILE A 45 -2.29 -12.37 12.05
N GLY A 46 -3.26 -13.25 12.32
CA GLY A 46 -3.73 -14.23 11.36
C GLY A 46 -4.71 -13.69 10.31
N PRO A 47 -4.76 -14.30 9.11
CA PRO A 47 -5.67 -13.89 8.03
C PRO A 47 -7.15 -14.01 8.41
N ALA A 48 -7.52 -14.96 9.28
CA ALA A 48 -8.90 -15.17 9.71
C ALA A 48 -9.47 -13.91 10.38
N LEU A 49 -8.72 -13.28 11.29
CA LEU A 49 -9.08 -12.01 11.90
C LEU A 49 -9.17 -10.90 10.85
N LEU A 50 -8.16 -10.80 9.98
CA LEU A 50 -8.02 -9.70 9.03
C LEU A 50 -9.19 -9.64 8.03
N TRP A 51 -9.68 -10.80 7.57
CA TRP A 51 -10.84 -10.87 6.67
C TRP A 51 -12.18 -10.49 7.31
N ARG A 52 -12.25 -10.37 8.64
CA ARG A 52 -13.44 -9.80 9.31
C ARG A 52 -13.41 -8.29 9.26
N LEU A 53 -12.23 -7.68 9.34
CA LEU A 53 -12.06 -6.23 9.43
C LEU A 53 -11.94 -5.56 8.06
N PHE A 54 -11.32 -6.24 7.09
CA PHE A 54 -10.84 -5.64 5.85
C PHE A 54 -11.34 -6.38 4.61
N GLY A 55 -11.33 -5.68 3.48
CA GLY A 55 -11.75 -6.22 2.19
C GLY A 55 -10.70 -7.21 1.67
N PRO A 56 -11.12 -8.34 1.07
CA PRO A 56 -10.19 -9.23 0.40
C PRO A 56 -9.65 -8.54 -0.86
N LYS A 57 -8.35 -8.72 -1.10
CA LYS A 57 -7.71 -8.32 -2.34
C LYS A 57 -7.16 -9.54 -3.07
N ASP A 58 -7.49 -9.71 -4.34
CA ASP A 58 -6.96 -10.81 -5.18
C ASP A 58 -6.13 -10.29 -6.36
N GLY A 59 -5.12 -9.49 -6.04
CA GLY A 59 -4.15 -9.02 -7.02
C GLY A 59 -4.43 -7.63 -7.59
N LEU A 60 -3.91 -7.39 -8.78
CA LEU A 60 -3.90 -6.08 -9.44
C LEU A 60 -4.39 -6.24 -10.88
N ALA A 61 -5.31 -5.37 -11.28
CA ALA A 61 -5.80 -5.27 -12.65
C ALA A 61 -5.64 -3.85 -13.17
N PHE A 62 -5.23 -3.71 -14.43
CA PHE A 62 -4.96 -2.46 -15.11
C PHE A 62 -5.71 -2.42 -16.43
N PHE A 63 -6.34 -1.28 -16.71
CA PHE A 63 -7.11 -1.02 -17.90
C PHE A 63 -6.60 0.28 -18.51
N TYR A 64 -6.03 0.23 -19.70
CA TYR A 64 -5.43 1.37 -20.37
C TYR A 64 -6.41 1.89 -21.41
N LEU A 65 -7.04 3.02 -21.10
CA LEU A 65 -8.09 3.59 -21.95
C LEU A 65 -7.47 4.51 -22.99
N ASN A 66 -7.89 4.34 -24.24
CA ASN A 66 -7.65 5.34 -25.26
C ASN A 66 -8.76 6.40 -25.21
N HIS A 67 -8.39 7.67 -25.42
CA HIS A 67 -9.34 8.78 -25.38
C HIS A 67 -10.26 8.83 -26.61
N GLU A 68 -9.73 8.55 -27.80
CA GLU A 68 -10.42 8.71 -29.08
C GLU A 68 -11.17 7.45 -29.53
N ASP A 69 -10.63 6.28 -29.19
CA ASP A 69 -11.21 4.97 -29.50
C ASP A 69 -11.54 4.21 -28.20
N PRO A 70 -12.78 4.34 -27.69
CA PRO A 70 -13.21 3.65 -26.47
C PRO A 70 -13.09 2.13 -26.54
N ASP A 71 -13.04 1.51 -27.73
CA ASP A 71 -12.94 0.06 -27.86
C ASP A 71 -11.49 -0.44 -27.83
N ASN A 72 -10.52 0.44 -28.06
CA ASN A 72 -9.10 0.16 -27.88
C ASN A 72 -8.71 0.25 -26.40
N VAL A 73 -8.87 -0.86 -25.67
CA VAL A 73 -8.48 -0.98 -24.26
C VAL A 73 -7.35 -1.98 -24.09
N GLY A 74 -6.23 -1.51 -23.53
CA GLY A 74 -5.15 -2.36 -23.07
C GLY A 74 -5.47 -2.98 -21.72
N THR A 75 -5.04 -4.21 -21.46
CA THR A 75 -5.36 -4.90 -20.21
C THR A 75 -4.18 -5.66 -19.63
N PHE A 76 -4.02 -5.60 -18.30
CA PHE A 76 -3.12 -6.47 -17.55
C PHE A 76 -3.80 -6.90 -16.25
N ALA A 77 -3.71 -8.18 -15.90
CA ALA A 77 -4.37 -8.68 -14.70
C ALA A 77 -3.56 -9.84 -14.11
N ALA A 78 -3.16 -9.66 -12.85
CA ALA A 78 -2.42 -10.64 -12.07
C ALA A 78 -3.18 -10.99 -10.78
N ASN A 79 -3.15 -12.26 -10.40
CA ASN A 79 -3.75 -12.74 -9.16
C ASN A 79 -3.00 -12.26 -7.91
N GLY A 80 -3.65 -12.38 -6.75
CA GLY A 80 -3.02 -12.29 -5.44
C GLY A 80 -2.30 -13.59 -5.06
N PRO A 81 -1.70 -13.65 -3.85
CA PRO A 81 -1.23 -14.90 -3.29
C PRO A 81 -2.42 -15.81 -2.88
N PRO A 82 -2.25 -17.14 -2.87
CA PRO A 82 -3.27 -18.06 -2.35
C PRO A 82 -3.60 -17.77 -0.89
N GLY A 83 -4.86 -17.99 -0.49
CA GLY A 83 -5.34 -17.64 0.85
C GLY A 83 -4.66 -18.40 2.00
N ASP A 84 -4.13 -19.59 1.72
CA ASP A 84 -3.36 -20.40 2.67
C ASP A 84 -1.95 -19.84 2.94
N PHE A 85 -1.48 -18.92 2.10
CA PHE A 85 -0.17 -18.31 2.21
C PHE A 85 -0.20 -17.06 3.08
N VAL A 86 -0.67 -15.94 2.53
CA VAL A 86 -0.75 -14.64 3.21
C VAL A 86 -1.93 -13.85 2.65
N PRO A 87 -2.60 -13.02 3.45
CA PRO A 87 -3.67 -12.18 2.94
C PRO A 87 -3.11 -10.96 2.21
N THR A 88 -3.73 -10.57 1.10
CA THR A 88 -3.68 -9.19 0.61
C THR A 88 -5.03 -8.52 0.88
N LEU A 89 -5.01 -7.27 1.33
CA LEU A 89 -6.17 -6.61 1.93
C LEU A 89 -6.41 -5.21 1.36
N GLN A 90 -7.68 -4.83 1.30
CA GLN A 90 -8.15 -3.45 1.18
C GLN A 90 -8.56 -2.96 2.58
N ILE A 91 -7.79 -2.07 3.18
CA ILE A 91 -7.90 -1.70 4.60
C ILE A 91 -8.54 -0.32 4.78
N GLU A 92 -9.47 -0.20 5.71
CA GLU A 92 -9.88 1.10 6.25
C GLU A 92 -8.85 1.55 7.29
N ARG A 93 -8.23 2.71 7.09
CA ARG A 93 -7.07 3.12 7.88
C ARG A 93 -7.37 3.42 9.33
N THR A 94 -8.56 3.91 9.67
CA THR A 94 -8.97 4.09 11.07
C THR A 94 -8.96 2.75 11.82
N ILE A 95 -9.36 1.66 11.15
CA ILE A 95 -9.45 0.31 11.72
C ILE A 95 -8.10 -0.39 11.73
N SER A 96 -7.27 -0.23 10.70
CA SER A 96 -5.91 -0.79 10.69
C SER A 96 -5.03 -0.20 11.78
N GLU A 97 -5.09 1.12 11.98
CA GLU A 97 -4.33 1.80 13.03
C GLU A 97 -4.84 1.43 14.42
N LEU A 98 -6.16 1.25 14.60
CA LEU A 98 -6.73 0.76 15.86
C LEU A 98 -6.29 -0.67 16.17
N LEU A 99 -6.33 -1.57 15.17
CA LEU A 99 -5.83 -2.94 15.29
C LEU A 99 -4.37 -2.96 15.73
N LEU A 100 -3.50 -2.23 15.04
CA LEU A 100 -2.07 -2.18 15.36
C LEU A 100 -1.80 -1.51 16.70
N THR A 101 -2.60 -0.51 17.09
CA THR A 101 -2.56 0.10 18.43
C THR A 101 -2.81 -0.94 19.52
N LEU A 102 -3.93 -1.66 19.43
CA LEU A 102 -4.33 -2.64 20.43
C LEU A 102 -3.37 -3.85 20.45
N TYR A 103 -2.86 -4.23 19.29
CA TYR A 103 -1.84 -5.28 19.19
C TYR A 103 -0.53 -4.86 19.87
N ALA A 104 -0.04 -3.65 19.58
CA ALA A 104 1.18 -3.11 20.19
C ALA A 104 1.03 -3.00 21.72
N GLN A 105 -0.11 -2.54 22.22
CA GLN A 105 -0.42 -2.49 23.65
C GLN A 105 -0.38 -3.87 24.31
N ARG A 106 -0.93 -4.91 23.68
CA ARG A 106 -0.82 -6.30 24.16
C ARG A 106 0.63 -6.80 24.22
N MET A 107 1.51 -6.26 23.37
CA MET A 107 2.94 -6.57 23.35
C MET A 107 3.78 -5.71 24.32
N GLY A 108 3.13 -4.85 25.13
CA GLY A 108 3.81 -4.00 26.11
C GLY A 108 4.30 -2.65 25.57
N VAL A 109 3.94 -2.28 24.34
CA VAL A 109 4.20 -0.94 23.80
C VAL A 109 3.18 0.04 24.35
N GLN A 110 3.64 1.19 24.85
CA GLN A 110 2.74 2.25 25.28
C GLN A 110 2.32 3.10 24.07
N VAL A 111 1.02 3.23 23.82
CA VAL A 111 0.48 4.04 22.72
C VAL A 111 -0.49 5.07 23.29
N HIS A 112 -0.13 6.35 23.18
CA HIS A 112 -0.87 7.48 23.74
C HIS A 112 -1.44 8.34 22.63
N HIS A 113 -2.76 8.31 22.47
CA HIS A 113 -3.53 9.21 21.59
C HIS A 113 -3.83 10.53 22.32
N GLY A 114 -4.08 11.61 21.57
CA GLY A 114 -4.31 12.96 22.14
C GLY A 114 -3.03 13.63 22.67
N HIS A 115 -1.86 13.14 22.25
CA HIS A 115 -0.56 13.58 22.74
C HIS A 115 0.31 14.06 21.58
N SER A 116 0.71 15.33 21.59
CA SER A 116 1.51 15.91 20.52
C SER A 116 2.94 16.19 20.96
N VAL A 117 3.93 15.73 20.20
CA VAL A 117 5.33 16.08 20.46
C VAL A 117 5.57 17.54 20.02
N ASN A 118 6.11 18.38 20.92
CA ASN A 118 6.56 19.72 20.58
C ASN A 118 8.00 19.69 20.05
N ILE A 119 8.10 19.76 18.74
CA ILE A 119 9.33 19.53 18.00
C ILE A 119 10.22 20.76 18.02
N ASP A 120 9.65 21.95 18.24
CA ASP A 120 10.35 23.24 18.27
C ASP A 120 11.16 23.45 19.55
N VAL A 121 10.73 22.82 20.63
CA VAL A 121 11.39 22.89 21.94
C VAL A 121 12.20 21.63 22.25
N THR A 122 12.00 20.55 21.49
CA THR A 122 12.78 19.31 21.65
C THR A 122 14.22 19.52 21.19
N ASP A 123 15.14 19.61 22.16
CA ASP A 123 16.59 19.61 21.93
C ASP A 123 17.15 18.18 22.05
N LEU A 124 17.71 17.69 20.96
CA LEU A 124 18.34 16.36 20.90
C LEU A 124 19.83 16.39 21.33
N GLY A 125 20.35 17.57 21.69
CA GLY A 125 21.73 17.80 22.10
C GLY A 125 22.73 17.72 20.94
N LYS A 126 23.99 18.12 21.19
CA LYS A 126 25.12 17.92 20.27
C LYS A 126 25.70 16.52 20.45
N ALA A 127 26.08 15.88 19.34
CA ALA A 127 26.61 14.51 19.29
C ALA A 127 27.91 14.31 20.09
N ASP A 128 28.66 15.38 20.33
CA ASP A 128 30.08 15.31 20.71
C ASP A 128 30.33 15.18 22.22
N ILE A 129 29.28 15.13 23.05
CA ILE A 129 29.42 14.85 24.48
C ILE A 129 29.13 13.36 24.66
N VAL A 130 30.08 12.62 25.24
CA VAL A 130 29.93 11.23 25.71
C VAL A 130 28.95 11.20 26.89
N SER A 131 27.70 11.60 26.65
CA SER A 131 26.65 11.62 27.65
C SER A 131 25.74 10.41 27.36
N GLU A 132 25.68 9.51 28.34
CA GLU A 132 24.68 8.45 28.41
C GLU A 132 23.27 9.01 28.70
N ASP A 133 23.13 10.33 28.91
CA ASP A 133 21.88 10.95 29.35
C ASP A 133 20.83 10.90 28.24
N PRO A 134 19.58 10.55 28.55
CA PRO A 134 18.49 10.56 27.61
C PRO A 134 18.16 11.98 27.13
N VAL A 135 17.74 12.13 25.87
CA VAL A 135 17.16 13.38 25.35
C VAL A 135 15.83 13.67 26.01
N ARG A 136 15.53 14.96 26.22
CA ARG A 136 14.24 15.42 26.72
C ARG A 136 13.36 15.80 25.54
N VAL A 137 12.27 15.06 25.37
CA VAL A 137 11.24 15.36 24.38
C VAL A 137 10.06 15.97 25.11
N GLN A 138 9.59 17.12 24.65
CA GLN A 138 8.39 17.74 25.22
C GLN A 138 7.16 17.15 24.53
N VAL A 139 6.23 16.65 25.33
CA VAL A 139 4.93 16.15 24.91
C VAL A 139 3.86 17.05 25.48
N VAL A 140 2.95 17.50 24.64
CA VAL A 140 1.79 18.32 25.01
C VAL A 140 0.56 17.42 25.07
N THR A 141 -0.08 17.41 26.23
CA THR A 141 -1.30 16.64 26.52
C THR A 141 -2.33 17.61 27.09
N ASN A 142 -3.50 17.74 26.46
CA ASN A 142 -4.58 18.63 26.95
C ASN A 142 -4.14 20.08 27.25
N GLY A 143 -3.13 20.59 26.52
CA GLY A 143 -2.57 21.93 26.72
C GLY A 143 -1.46 22.01 27.79
N GLU A 144 -1.23 20.95 28.56
CA GLU A 144 -0.12 20.84 29.52
C GLU A 144 1.11 20.21 28.86
N SER A 145 2.31 20.63 29.27
CA SER A 145 3.56 20.11 28.74
C SER A 145 4.27 19.21 29.75
N VAL A 146 4.55 17.97 29.36
CA VAL A 146 5.37 17.03 30.11
C VAL A 146 6.66 16.73 29.35
N HIS A 147 7.74 16.44 30.07
CA HIS A 147 9.00 16.03 29.46
C HIS A 147 9.21 14.54 29.64
N ILE A 148 9.44 13.84 28.53
CA ILE A 148 9.85 12.44 28.53
C ILE A 148 11.35 12.34 28.27
N LYS A 149 11.97 11.31 28.82
CA LYS A 149 13.38 10.98 28.60
C LYS A 149 13.45 9.78 27.65
N THR A 150 14.14 9.91 26.53
CA THR A 150 14.38 8.79 25.59
C THR A 150 15.83 8.76 25.10
N ARG A 151 16.28 7.61 24.60
CA ARG A 151 17.61 7.46 23.97
C ARG A 151 17.55 7.59 22.46
N LEU A 152 16.42 7.23 21.86
CA LEU A 152 16.17 7.31 20.42
C LEU A 152 14.78 7.89 20.20
N LEU A 153 14.71 8.88 19.32
CA LEU A 153 13.46 9.44 18.83
C LEU A 153 13.20 8.97 17.39
N VAL A 154 12.00 8.48 17.11
CA VAL A 154 11.61 8.05 15.77
C VAL A 154 10.55 8.99 15.20
N ASP A 155 10.91 9.69 14.11
CA ASP A 155 9.97 10.53 13.35
C ASP A 155 9.12 9.65 12.43
N ALA A 156 7.93 9.31 12.91
CA ALA A 156 6.89 8.64 12.16
C ALA A 156 5.74 9.60 11.76
N THR A 157 6.01 10.91 11.68
CA THR A 157 4.99 11.94 11.38
C THR A 157 4.58 11.98 9.90
N GLY A 158 4.97 10.97 9.13
CA GLY A 158 4.69 10.84 7.70
C GLY A 158 5.12 12.07 6.90
N ARG A 159 4.29 12.46 5.92
CA ARG A 159 4.56 13.62 5.04
C ARG A 159 4.78 14.97 5.74
N PHE A 160 4.42 15.08 7.01
CA PHE A 160 4.68 16.29 7.78
C PHE A 160 6.17 16.45 8.13
N ARG A 161 6.94 15.34 8.09
CA ARG A 161 8.41 15.31 8.20
C ARG A 161 8.93 16.14 9.38
N ARG A 162 8.24 16.12 10.52
CA ARG A 162 8.38 17.23 11.48
C ARG A 162 9.78 17.35 12.09
N PHE A 163 10.52 16.26 12.23
CA PHE A 163 11.95 16.30 12.58
C PHE A 163 12.83 16.28 11.33
N ALA A 164 12.55 15.42 10.36
CA ALA A 164 13.35 15.32 9.13
C ALA A 164 13.46 16.66 8.37
N SER A 165 12.41 17.51 8.41
CA SER A 165 12.40 18.83 7.77
C SER A 165 13.33 19.84 8.41
N LYS A 166 13.73 19.62 9.67
CA LYS A 166 14.70 20.47 10.38
C LYS A 166 16.12 20.11 10.00
N ALA A 167 16.36 18.84 9.71
CA ALA A 167 17.66 18.35 9.25
C ALA A 167 17.89 18.70 7.76
N SER A 168 16.86 18.53 6.91
CA SER A 168 16.98 18.94 5.51
C SER A 168 15.68 19.38 4.86
N ARG A 169 15.81 20.33 3.92
CA ARG A 169 14.70 20.71 3.03
C ARG A 169 14.27 19.50 2.19
N LYS A 170 12.97 19.43 1.88
CA LYS A 170 12.46 18.40 0.97
C LYS A 170 13.17 18.51 -0.38
N ARG A 171 13.65 17.40 -0.92
CA ARG A 171 14.10 17.31 -2.31
C ARG A 171 12.89 17.06 -3.20
N VAL A 172 12.76 17.88 -4.24
CA VAL A 172 11.84 17.63 -5.35
C VAL A 172 12.52 16.65 -6.30
N LEU A 173 11.80 15.61 -6.69
CA LEU A 173 12.29 14.58 -7.60
C LEU A 173 12.19 15.07 -9.05
N PRO A 174 13.08 14.64 -9.96
CA PRO A 174 13.13 15.15 -11.34
C PRO A 174 11.89 14.72 -12.16
N GLY A 175 11.54 15.52 -13.17
CA GLY A 175 10.37 15.28 -14.02
C GLY A 175 9.10 15.94 -13.48
N PHE A 176 7.94 15.46 -13.94
CA PHE A 176 6.64 15.93 -13.43
C PHE A 176 6.39 15.39 -12.01
N ASN A 177 5.53 16.09 -11.28
CA ASN A 177 4.94 15.58 -10.05
C ASN A 177 3.49 15.16 -10.34
N THR A 178 2.77 14.70 -9.32
CA THR A 178 1.39 14.26 -9.44
C THR A 178 0.52 14.93 -8.39
N ASP A 179 -0.74 15.15 -8.77
CA ASP A 179 -1.81 15.61 -7.91
C ASP A 179 -2.87 14.51 -7.82
N SER A 180 -3.45 14.33 -6.64
CA SER A 180 -4.55 13.39 -6.43
C SER A 180 -5.80 14.06 -5.90
N PHE A 181 -6.94 13.59 -6.37
CA PHE A 181 -8.26 14.00 -5.90
C PHE A 181 -9.21 12.80 -5.94
N TRP A 182 -10.02 12.65 -4.89
CA TRP A 182 -10.77 11.41 -4.66
C TRP A 182 -11.99 11.61 -3.78
N ALA A 183 -12.85 10.60 -3.79
CA ALA A 183 -14.06 10.48 -2.99
C ALA A 183 -14.38 9.00 -2.72
N TYR A 184 -15.43 8.78 -1.93
CA TYR A 184 -15.94 7.45 -1.59
C TYR A 184 -17.34 7.27 -2.15
N PHE A 185 -17.62 6.08 -2.66
CA PHE A 185 -18.83 5.77 -3.38
C PHE A 185 -19.47 4.48 -2.85
N GLU A 186 -20.79 4.36 -2.99
CA GLU A 186 -21.48 3.08 -2.96
C GLU A 186 -21.49 2.47 -4.36
N PHE A 187 -21.49 1.14 -4.43
CA PHE A 187 -21.65 0.40 -5.67
C PHE A 187 -22.75 -0.66 -5.47
N PRO A 188 -24.00 -0.36 -5.82
CA PRO A 188 -25.12 -1.29 -5.69
C PRO A 188 -25.19 -2.32 -6.83
N GLY A 189 -24.48 -2.09 -7.93
CA GLY A 189 -24.48 -2.95 -9.12
C GLY A 189 -23.63 -4.22 -8.98
N ASN A 190 -23.51 -4.96 -10.08
CA ASN A 190 -22.67 -6.14 -10.18
C ASN A 190 -21.40 -5.83 -10.99
N ASP A 191 -20.28 -6.47 -10.65
CA ASP A 191 -19.01 -6.36 -11.39
C ASP A 191 -19.17 -6.56 -12.91
N ALA A 192 -20.17 -7.34 -13.34
CA ALA A 192 -20.50 -7.56 -14.75
C ALA A 192 -21.07 -6.30 -15.45
N ASP A 193 -21.61 -5.35 -14.70
CA ASP A 193 -22.16 -4.08 -15.21
C ASP A 193 -21.06 -3.03 -15.44
N ILE A 194 -19.84 -3.29 -14.98
CA ILE A 194 -18.69 -2.41 -15.18
C ILE A 194 -18.18 -2.59 -16.61
N PRO A 195 -18.00 -1.50 -17.40
CA PRO A 195 -17.67 -1.56 -18.82
C PRO A 195 -16.17 -1.85 -19.08
N LEU A 196 -15.59 -2.79 -18.34
CA LEU A 196 -14.20 -3.19 -18.42
C LEU A 196 -14.08 -4.71 -18.54
N PRO A 197 -13.26 -5.22 -19.47
CA PRO A 197 -13.20 -6.65 -19.77
C PRO A 197 -12.70 -7.46 -18.55
N TYR A 198 -13.48 -8.47 -18.15
CA TYR A 198 -13.16 -9.36 -17.02
C TYR A 198 -12.89 -8.62 -15.70
N TYR A 199 -13.65 -7.56 -15.43
CA TYR A 199 -13.54 -6.78 -14.21
C TYR A 199 -13.91 -7.60 -12.96
N GLU A 200 -13.11 -7.47 -11.90
CA GLU A 200 -13.36 -8.09 -10.60
C GLU A 200 -13.05 -7.07 -9.50
N SER A 201 -14.04 -6.73 -8.68
CA SER A 201 -13.95 -5.67 -7.67
C SER A 201 -13.07 -6.02 -6.47
N CYS A 202 -12.62 -7.28 -6.35
CA CYS A 202 -11.60 -7.67 -5.37
C CYS A 202 -10.17 -7.36 -5.80
N ASN A 203 -9.90 -7.00 -7.06
CA ASN A 203 -8.58 -6.48 -7.43
C ASN A 203 -8.42 -5.06 -6.86
N THR A 204 -7.17 -4.62 -6.67
CA THR A 204 -6.92 -3.18 -6.84
C THR A 204 -6.98 -2.90 -8.33
N ASN A 205 -8.02 -2.21 -8.78
CA ASN A 205 -8.21 -1.88 -10.20
C ASN A 205 -7.61 -0.50 -10.50
N HIS A 206 -6.92 -0.41 -11.65
CA HIS A 206 -6.22 0.79 -12.11
C HIS A 206 -6.78 1.16 -13.48
N ILE A 207 -7.39 2.34 -13.60
CA ILE A 207 -7.85 2.89 -14.88
C ILE A 207 -6.79 3.88 -15.34
N CYS A 208 -5.99 3.46 -16.30
CA CYS A 208 -4.80 4.15 -16.77
C CYS A 208 -5.10 5.01 -17.99
N LEU A 209 -4.57 6.23 -17.98
CA LEU A 209 -4.76 7.29 -18.97
C LEU A 209 -3.39 7.92 -19.32
N PRO A 210 -3.23 8.61 -20.45
CA PRO A 210 -2.03 9.42 -20.70
C PRO A 210 -1.72 10.47 -19.63
N GLU A 211 -2.76 11.01 -18.98
CA GLU A 211 -2.65 11.99 -17.88
C GLU A 211 -2.21 11.38 -16.54
N GLY A 212 -2.32 10.06 -16.37
CA GLY A 212 -2.09 9.37 -15.10
C GLY A 212 -3.02 8.18 -14.94
N TRP A 213 -3.65 8.03 -13.78
CA TRP A 213 -4.55 6.91 -13.55
C TRP A 213 -5.57 7.16 -12.43
N ALA A 214 -6.62 6.35 -12.39
CA ALA A 214 -7.55 6.25 -11.26
C ALA A 214 -7.42 4.89 -10.55
N TRP A 215 -7.43 4.91 -9.21
CA TRP A 215 -7.60 3.71 -8.41
C TRP A 215 -9.09 3.44 -8.16
N ILE A 216 -9.45 2.16 -8.09
CA ILE A 216 -10.77 1.70 -7.64
C ILE A 216 -10.54 0.58 -6.63
N ILE A 217 -10.89 0.84 -5.37
CA ILE A 217 -10.63 -0.03 -4.23
C ILE A 217 -11.93 -0.25 -3.47
N ARG A 218 -12.46 -1.48 -3.52
CA ARG A 218 -13.64 -1.88 -2.74
C ARG A 218 -13.20 -2.36 -1.36
N LEU A 219 -13.76 -1.75 -0.30
CA LEU A 219 -13.41 -2.07 1.09
C LEU A 219 -14.63 -1.93 2.02
N PRO A 220 -14.67 -2.66 3.15
CA PRO A 220 -15.64 -2.38 4.20
C PRO A 220 -15.25 -1.10 4.93
N SER A 221 -16.26 -0.37 5.40
CA SER A 221 -16.11 0.76 6.31
C SER A 221 -16.94 0.53 7.57
N TRP A 222 -16.30 0.79 8.71
CA TRP A 222 -16.87 0.72 10.05
C TRP A 222 -17.25 2.09 10.60
N GLN A 223 -17.17 3.10 9.73
CA GLN A 223 -17.39 4.49 10.06
C GLN A 223 -18.79 4.74 10.64
N GLY A 224 -18.86 5.60 11.65
CA GLY A 224 -20.05 5.82 12.48
C GLY A 224 -20.16 4.90 13.70
N SER A 225 -19.25 3.94 13.87
CA SER A 225 -19.13 3.15 15.10
C SER A 225 -18.41 3.91 16.19
N SER A 226 -18.79 3.70 17.45
CA SER A 226 -18.09 4.29 18.59
C SER A 226 -16.73 3.62 18.80
N LEU A 227 -15.72 4.42 19.19
CA LEU A 227 -14.38 3.89 19.47
C LEU A 227 -14.39 2.82 20.58
N PRO A 228 -15.11 2.98 21.72
CA PRO A 228 -15.16 1.92 22.74
C PRO A 228 -15.71 0.59 22.21
N ASN A 229 -16.72 0.62 21.34
CA ASN A 229 -17.29 -0.59 20.77
C ASN A 229 -16.31 -1.25 19.77
N LEU A 230 -15.65 -0.46 18.92
CA LEU A 230 -14.62 -0.95 18.01
C LEU A 230 -13.45 -1.59 18.78
N THR A 231 -13.01 -0.96 19.86
CA THR A 231 -11.97 -1.51 20.74
C THR A 231 -12.38 -2.85 21.33
N ARG A 232 -13.63 -3.00 21.83
CA ARG A 232 -14.13 -4.30 22.31
C ARG A 232 -14.15 -5.36 21.22
N MET A 233 -14.64 -5.02 20.02
CA MET A 233 -14.72 -5.95 18.88
C MET A 233 -13.33 -6.42 18.43
N ILE A 234 -12.38 -5.51 18.25
CA ILE A 234 -11.02 -5.86 17.83
C ILE A 234 -10.30 -6.65 18.92
N ASN A 235 -10.50 -6.31 20.20
CA ASN A 235 -9.95 -7.11 21.29
C ASN A 235 -10.50 -8.54 21.29
N TYR A 236 -11.81 -8.71 21.09
CA TYR A 236 -12.43 -10.02 20.96
C TYR A 236 -11.82 -10.84 19.80
N LEU A 237 -11.64 -10.22 18.63
CA LEU A 237 -10.98 -10.87 17.50
C LEU A 237 -9.53 -11.26 17.81
N LEU A 238 -8.78 -10.39 18.49
CA LEU A 238 -7.41 -10.68 18.89
C LEU A 238 -7.33 -11.82 19.92
N ASP A 239 -8.34 -11.97 20.78
CA ASP A 239 -8.43 -13.10 21.71
C ASP A 239 -8.67 -14.41 20.94
N LEU A 240 -9.58 -14.45 19.97
CA LEU A 240 -9.78 -15.60 19.07
C LEU A 240 -8.48 -15.94 18.30
N ASN A 241 -7.80 -14.92 17.79
CA ASN A 241 -6.52 -15.10 17.11
C ASN A 241 -5.46 -15.71 18.03
N SER A 242 -5.37 -15.26 19.29
CA SER A 242 -4.44 -15.81 20.27
C SER A 242 -4.74 -17.26 20.67
N GLN A 243 -6.01 -17.68 20.55
CA GLN A 243 -6.49 -19.02 20.83
C GLN A 243 -6.33 -19.98 19.64
N ASP A 244 -5.82 -19.49 18.49
CA ASP A 244 -5.72 -20.25 17.25
C ASP A 244 -7.10 -20.81 16.81
N THR A 245 -8.15 -20.02 17.02
CA THR A 245 -9.53 -20.40 16.66
C THR A 245 -9.61 -20.74 15.18
N HIS A 246 -10.36 -21.79 14.84
CA HIS A 246 -10.56 -22.18 13.45
C HIS A 246 -11.28 -21.06 12.67
N PRO A 247 -10.90 -20.75 11.41
CA PRO A 247 -11.48 -19.61 10.69
C PRO A 247 -13.00 -19.64 10.54
N ASP A 248 -13.65 -20.80 10.46
CA ASP A 248 -15.11 -20.93 10.38
C ASP A 248 -15.84 -20.63 11.71
N ASP A 249 -15.13 -20.65 12.84
CA ASP A 249 -15.71 -20.40 14.18
C ASP A 249 -15.70 -18.91 14.57
N TYR A 250 -15.01 -18.07 13.81
CA TYR A 250 -15.08 -16.62 13.98
C TYR A 250 -16.45 -16.09 13.52
N PRO A 251 -17.09 -15.20 14.30
CA PRO A 251 -18.25 -14.46 13.82
C PRO A 251 -17.92 -13.68 12.53
N SER A 252 -18.90 -13.59 11.64
CA SER A 252 -18.77 -12.82 10.40
C SER A 252 -18.78 -11.31 10.69
N ALA A 253 -18.34 -10.48 9.75
CA ALA A 253 -18.37 -9.03 9.90
C ALA A 253 -19.77 -8.47 10.27
N LEU A 254 -20.83 -8.97 9.63
CA LEU A 254 -22.21 -8.60 9.96
C LEU A 254 -22.62 -9.05 11.37
N GLN A 255 -22.19 -10.24 11.81
CA GLN A 255 -22.46 -10.72 13.17
C GLN A 255 -21.70 -9.88 14.21
N LEU A 256 -20.44 -9.53 13.96
CA LEU A 256 -19.66 -8.64 14.81
C LEU A 256 -20.31 -7.26 14.93
N ALA A 257 -20.83 -6.74 13.82
CA ALA A 257 -21.54 -5.45 13.85
C ALA A 257 -22.76 -5.48 14.77
N LEU A 258 -23.51 -6.59 14.78
CA LEU A 258 -24.63 -6.80 15.71
C LEU A 258 -24.15 -7.01 17.16
N MET A 259 -23.15 -7.85 17.38
CA MET A 259 -22.64 -8.23 18.71
C MET A 259 -22.08 -7.02 19.47
N PHE A 260 -21.46 -6.08 18.78
CA PHE A 260 -20.76 -4.95 19.39
C PHE A 260 -21.45 -3.60 19.15
N ASP A 261 -22.65 -3.58 18.57
CA ASP A 261 -23.36 -2.35 18.19
C ASP A 261 -22.48 -1.40 17.35
N LEU A 262 -22.11 -1.88 16.16
CA LEU A 262 -21.27 -1.18 15.20
C LEU A 262 -22.06 -0.87 13.93
N LYS A 263 -21.59 0.14 13.21
CA LYS A 263 -22.00 0.42 11.83
C LYS A 263 -21.05 -0.30 10.88
N PHE A 264 -21.60 -0.85 9.82
CA PHE A 264 -20.85 -1.54 8.78
C PHE A 264 -21.49 -1.28 7.42
N ARG A 265 -20.67 -0.96 6.42
CA ARG A 265 -21.09 -0.85 5.02
C ARG A 265 -19.92 -1.15 4.08
N TRP A 266 -20.23 -1.52 2.84
CA TRP A 266 -19.24 -1.58 1.78
C TRP A 266 -19.16 -0.24 1.06
N VAL A 267 -17.94 0.20 0.78
CA VAL A 267 -17.67 1.43 0.02
C VAL A 267 -16.63 1.15 -1.06
N VAL A 268 -16.55 2.04 -2.04
CA VAL A 268 -15.52 2.04 -3.07
C VAL A 268 -14.76 3.35 -2.98
N SER A 269 -13.48 3.27 -2.69
CA SER A 269 -12.54 4.39 -2.78
C SER A 269 -12.16 4.57 -4.25
N ILE A 270 -12.48 5.72 -4.82
CA ILE A 270 -12.16 6.06 -6.22
C ILE A 270 -11.46 7.40 -6.23
N GLY A 271 -10.30 7.46 -6.88
CA GLY A 271 -9.54 8.69 -6.99
C GLY A 271 -8.55 8.66 -8.12
N TYR A 272 -8.19 9.84 -8.59
CA TYR A 272 -7.18 10.03 -9.61
C TYR A 272 -5.84 10.39 -8.99
N ALA A 273 -4.77 9.99 -9.66
CA ALA A 273 -3.42 10.52 -9.51
C ALA A 273 -2.95 10.93 -10.90
N LEU A 274 -3.09 12.23 -11.19
CA LEU A 274 -2.74 12.80 -12.49
C LEU A 274 -1.42 13.54 -12.41
N ARG A 275 -0.71 13.63 -13.52
CA ARG A 275 0.47 14.49 -13.64
C ARG A 275 0.08 15.95 -13.39
N ASN A 276 0.97 16.70 -12.76
CA ASN A 276 0.74 18.11 -12.44
C ASN A 276 0.95 19.06 -13.64
N ASP A 277 1.37 18.52 -14.79
CA ASP A 277 1.49 19.21 -16.07
C ASP A 277 0.30 18.93 -17.02
N VAL A 278 -0.79 18.33 -16.51
CA VAL A 278 -2.08 18.26 -17.21
C VAL A 278 -2.64 19.67 -17.41
N VAL A 279 -3.00 19.99 -18.65
CA VAL A 279 -3.64 21.26 -19.02
C VAL A 279 -5.15 21.13 -18.83
N TYR A 280 -5.70 21.90 -17.90
CA TYR A 280 -7.14 22.01 -17.67
C TYR A 280 -7.72 23.17 -18.49
N PRO A 281 -9.01 23.13 -18.87
CA PRO A 281 -9.72 24.27 -19.43
C PRO A 281 -9.70 25.49 -18.49
N ASP A 282 -9.88 26.69 -19.06
CA ASP A 282 -9.89 27.96 -18.31
C ASP A 282 -10.94 27.99 -17.19
N SER A 283 -12.06 27.30 -17.38
CA SER A 283 -13.08 27.11 -16.36
C SER A 283 -13.46 25.64 -16.20
N LEU A 284 -13.59 25.21 -14.95
CA LEU A 284 -14.15 23.92 -14.55
C LEU A 284 -15.42 24.08 -13.71
N SER A 285 -16.08 25.24 -13.73
CA SER A 285 -17.27 25.54 -12.89
C SER A 285 -18.39 24.51 -13.04
N ASP A 286 -18.56 24.00 -14.26
CA ASP A 286 -19.67 23.12 -14.62
C ASP A 286 -19.49 21.70 -14.08
N PHE A 287 -18.28 21.37 -13.61
CA PHE A 287 -17.92 20.06 -13.09
C PHE A 287 -18.02 19.94 -11.57
N GLY A 288 -18.40 21.00 -10.85
CA GLY A 288 -18.61 20.89 -9.41
C GLY A 288 -18.41 22.16 -8.59
N SER A 289 -18.55 21.99 -7.28
CA SER A 289 -18.55 23.05 -6.27
C SER A 289 -17.15 23.35 -5.70
N CYS A 290 -16.25 22.38 -5.70
CA CYS A 290 -14.88 22.51 -5.17
C CYS A 290 -13.83 21.99 -6.17
N GLU A 291 -12.56 22.36 -5.98
CA GLU A 291 -11.48 21.99 -6.93
C GLU A 291 -11.39 20.48 -7.14
N ALA A 292 -11.48 19.68 -6.07
CA ALA A 292 -11.38 18.23 -6.12
C ALA A 292 -12.48 17.61 -6.99
N GLU A 293 -13.74 17.98 -6.73
CA GLU A 293 -14.92 17.54 -7.47
C GLU A 293 -14.84 17.93 -8.95
N ARG A 294 -14.47 19.20 -9.21
CA ARG A 294 -14.32 19.74 -10.56
C ARG A 294 -13.31 18.97 -11.39
N LYS A 295 -12.12 18.73 -10.83
CA LYS A 295 -11.06 17.98 -11.52
C LYS A 295 -11.45 16.51 -11.71
N PHE A 296 -12.07 15.89 -10.70
CA PHE A 296 -12.55 14.52 -10.77
C PHE A 296 -13.58 14.32 -11.89
N ASN A 297 -14.63 15.14 -11.89
CA ASN A 297 -15.71 15.02 -12.87
C ASN A 297 -15.24 15.38 -14.28
N TRP A 298 -14.35 16.38 -14.42
CA TRP A 298 -13.77 16.74 -15.72
C TRP A 298 -12.96 15.60 -16.35
N ILE A 299 -12.01 15.00 -15.61
CA ILE A 299 -11.22 13.90 -16.18
C ILE A 299 -12.09 12.66 -16.42
N THR A 300 -13.10 12.42 -15.57
CA THR A 300 -14.08 11.34 -15.77
C THR A 300 -14.82 11.50 -17.09
N SER A 301 -15.36 12.69 -17.36
CA SER A 301 -16.17 12.96 -18.56
C SER A 301 -15.39 12.86 -19.86
N ARG A 302 -14.05 12.90 -19.81
CA ARG A 302 -13.19 12.74 -20.99
C ARG A 302 -13.13 11.30 -21.49
N TYR A 303 -13.47 10.30 -20.68
CA TYR A 303 -13.31 8.90 -21.06
C TYR A 303 -14.63 8.15 -20.93
N GLN A 304 -15.23 7.73 -22.05
CA GLN A 304 -16.57 7.11 -22.07
C GLN A 304 -16.67 5.89 -21.14
N ARG A 305 -15.67 5.00 -21.12
CA ARG A 305 -15.67 3.83 -20.21
C ARG A 305 -15.54 4.22 -18.75
N MET A 306 -14.79 5.28 -18.45
CA MET A 306 -14.65 5.76 -17.08
C MET A 306 -15.94 6.44 -16.61
N GLN A 307 -16.59 7.23 -17.48
CA GLN A 307 -17.92 7.78 -17.22
C GLN A 307 -18.94 6.68 -16.97
N ALA A 308 -19.03 5.69 -17.85
CA ALA A 308 -19.96 4.57 -17.69
C ALA A 308 -19.66 3.72 -16.43
N LEU A 309 -18.39 3.62 -16.00
CA LEU A 309 -18.04 3.04 -14.70
C LEU A 309 -18.59 3.89 -13.55
N MET A 310 -18.37 5.21 -13.58
CA MET A 310 -18.84 6.13 -12.54
C MET A 310 -20.37 6.24 -12.48
N ASP A 311 -21.08 6.04 -13.59
CA ASP A 311 -22.54 6.00 -13.63
C ASP A 311 -23.13 4.85 -12.79
N GLN A 312 -22.33 3.81 -12.52
CA GLN A 312 -22.70 2.71 -11.62
C GLN A 312 -22.44 3.02 -10.12
N HIS A 313 -21.82 4.16 -9.82
CA HIS A 313 -21.36 4.51 -8.47
C HIS A 313 -22.13 5.72 -7.91
N ILE A 314 -22.45 5.65 -6.61
CA ILE A 314 -23.22 6.70 -5.92
C ILE A 314 -22.30 7.38 -4.92
N LEU A 315 -22.07 8.69 -5.08
CA LEU A 315 -21.21 9.47 -4.18
C LEU A 315 -21.72 9.45 -2.74
N ILE A 316 -20.85 9.10 -1.79
CA ILE A 316 -21.13 9.19 -0.36
C ILE A 316 -20.71 10.56 0.15
N LYS A 317 -21.66 11.30 0.71
CA LYS A 317 -21.37 12.60 1.35
C LYS A 317 -20.75 12.38 2.73
N ASP A 318 -19.62 13.05 2.95
CA ASP A 318 -19.01 13.24 4.27
C ASP A 318 -18.82 11.94 5.07
N LEU A 319 -18.37 10.88 4.38
CA LEU A 319 -18.18 9.55 4.98
C LEU A 319 -17.39 9.64 6.29
N TYR A 320 -16.23 10.31 6.27
CA TYR A 320 -15.34 10.48 7.42
C TYR A 320 -15.58 11.78 8.21
N GLY A 321 -16.80 12.34 8.13
CA GLY A 321 -17.20 13.56 8.83
C GLY A 321 -17.32 14.79 7.91
N PRO A 322 -17.67 15.97 8.47
CA PRO A 322 -17.88 17.16 7.67
C PRO A 322 -16.68 17.53 6.81
N LYS A 323 -16.93 17.93 5.55
CA LYS A 323 -15.91 18.32 4.56
C LYS A 323 -14.99 17.17 4.14
N THR A 324 -15.50 15.94 4.16
CA THR A 324 -14.78 14.76 3.68
C THR A 324 -15.46 14.06 2.51
N THR A 325 -16.41 14.72 1.85
CA THR A 325 -17.00 14.22 0.59
C THR A 325 -15.92 14.13 -0.51
N TRP A 326 -15.11 15.19 -0.64
CA TRP A 326 -14.08 15.30 -1.66
C TRP A 326 -12.73 15.66 -1.03
N PHE A 327 -11.66 15.06 -1.52
CA PHE A 327 -10.31 15.31 -1.07
C PHE A 327 -9.40 15.70 -2.24
N ILE A 328 -8.37 16.49 -1.95
CA ILE A 328 -7.30 16.82 -2.90
C ILE A 328 -5.95 16.88 -2.18
N ARG A 329 -4.90 16.43 -2.85
CA ARG A 329 -3.50 16.61 -2.45
C ARG A 329 -2.65 16.86 -3.68
N LYS A 330 -1.81 17.88 -3.64
CA LYS A 330 -0.96 18.28 -4.75
C LYS A 330 0.51 18.00 -4.48
N ALA A 331 1.28 17.85 -5.55
CA ALA A 331 2.72 17.59 -5.53
C ALA A 331 3.09 16.45 -4.56
N LEU A 332 2.57 15.25 -4.86
CA LEU A 332 2.69 14.07 -4.02
C LEU A 332 4.13 13.66 -3.72
N SER A 333 5.01 13.63 -4.73
CA SER A 333 6.35 13.06 -4.62
C SER A 333 7.31 14.01 -3.90
N TYR A 334 8.04 13.51 -2.91
CA TYR A 334 9.10 14.22 -2.21
C TYR A 334 10.06 13.26 -1.52
N GLU A 335 11.22 13.77 -1.13
CA GLU A 335 12.23 13.01 -0.40
C GLU A 335 12.87 13.81 0.74
N SER A 336 13.14 13.14 1.86
CA SER A 336 14.03 13.63 2.91
C SER A 336 15.46 13.16 2.62
N THR A 337 16.36 14.09 2.32
CA THR A 337 17.78 13.75 2.06
C THR A 337 18.54 13.37 3.34
N ILE A 338 18.03 13.75 4.51
CA ILE A 338 18.54 13.31 5.81
C ILE A 338 17.40 12.61 6.55
N VAL A 339 17.59 11.32 6.80
CA VAL A 339 16.59 10.44 7.44
C VAL A 339 17.01 10.01 8.84
N GLY A 340 18.13 10.49 9.34
CA GLY A 340 18.59 10.21 10.69
C GLY A 340 19.77 11.08 11.07
N GLY A 341 20.03 11.11 12.37
CA GLY A 341 21.15 11.81 12.96
C GLY A 341 21.34 11.42 14.42
N PRO A 342 22.13 12.18 15.18
CA PRO A 342 22.34 11.91 16.60
C PRO A 342 20.99 11.82 17.34
N ARG A 343 20.71 10.64 17.91
CA ARG A 343 19.52 10.35 18.74
C ARG A 343 18.17 10.38 18.01
N TRP A 344 18.13 10.43 16.68
CA TRP A 344 16.87 10.33 15.94
C TRP A 344 16.99 9.64 14.56
N ALA A 345 15.87 9.10 14.10
CA ALA A 345 15.69 8.58 12.74
C ALA A 345 14.24 8.79 12.26
N ALA A 346 14.01 8.88 10.94
CA ALA A 346 12.71 9.01 10.31
C ALA A 346 12.34 7.74 9.57
N ILE A 347 11.08 7.31 9.66
CA ILE A 347 10.54 6.10 9.00
C ILE A 347 9.31 6.44 8.15
N GLY A 348 8.99 5.54 7.22
CA GLY A 348 7.81 5.62 6.36
C GLY A 348 7.78 6.90 5.54
N ASP A 349 6.62 7.54 5.44
CA ASP A 349 6.48 8.78 4.65
C ASP A 349 7.35 9.94 5.16
N ALA A 350 7.91 9.88 6.38
CA ALA A 350 8.86 10.89 6.85
C ALA A 350 10.22 10.80 6.11
N SER A 351 10.60 9.63 5.58
CA SER A 351 11.78 9.48 4.72
C SER A 351 11.50 9.90 3.26
N GLY A 352 10.28 9.69 2.78
CA GLY A 352 9.86 10.11 1.45
C GLY A 352 8.63 9.37 0.95
N PHE A 353 8.03 9.90 -0.12
CA PHE A 353 6.87 9.31 -0.78
C PHE A 353 6.93 9.62 -2.28
N THR A 354 6.34 8.75 -3.09
CA THR A 354 6.25 8.92 -4.55
C THR A 354 4.79 9.04 -4.98
N ASN A 355 4.11 7.92 -5.17
CA ASN A 355 2.77 7.86 -5.75
C ASN A 355 1.97 6.68 -5.17
N PRO A 356 0.62 6.72 -5.19
CA PRO A 356 -0.21 5.57 -4.82
C PRO A 356 -0.03 4.33 -5.71
N LEU A 357 0.53 4.46 -6.93
CA LEU A 357 0.63 3.37 -7.90
C LEU A 357 1.52 2.23 -7.36
N TYR A 358 1.03 0.99 -7.40
CA TYR A 358 1.62 -0.19 -6.73
C TYR A 358 1.71 -0.10 -5.19
N SER A 359 1.05 0.88 -4.58
CA SER A 359 0.93 1.01 -3.13
C SER A 359 2.26 1.02 -2.33
N PRO A 360 3.35 1.67 -2.78
CA PRO A 360 4.65 1.62 -2.09
C PRO A 360 4.64 2.26 -0.69
N GLY A 361 3.75 3.24 -0.45
CA GLY A 361 3.70 4.00 0.81
C GLY A 361 3.44 3.18 2.07
N ILE A 362 2.81 2.00 1.95
CA ILE A 362 2.75 1.01 3.04
C ILE A 362 3.78 -0.08 2.77
N ASN A 363 3.73 -0.70 1.60
CA ASN A 363 4.33 -2.01 1.37
C ASN A 363 5.85 -1.95 1.12
N CYS A 364 6.37 -0.86 0.56
CA CYS A 364 7.82 -0.63 0.42
C CYS A 364 8.33 0.20 1.59
N ASN A 365 7.59 1.24 1.98
CA ASN A 365 7.99 2.14 3.07
C ASN A 365 8.05 1.44 4.43
N MET A 366 7.31 0.34 4.66
CA MET A 366 7.47 -0.46 5.89
C MET A 366 8.89 -1.01 6.05
N ALA A 367 9.65 -1.19 4.97
CA ALA A 367 11.04 -1.62 5.03
C ALA A 367 11.90 -0.69 5.89
N THR A 368 11.65 0.62 5.83
CA THR A 368 12.34 1.60 6.69
C THR A 368 12.00 1.40 8.17
N SER A 369 10.74 1.09 8.46
CA SER A 369 10.25 0.84 9.82
C SER A 369 10.83 -0.46 10.38
N VAL A 370 10.80 -1.55 9.61
CA VAL A 370 11.33 -2.85 9.98
C VAL A 370 12.85 -2.79 10.16
N PHE A 371 13.58 -2.20 9.21
CA PHE A 371 15.04 -2.08 9.32
C PHE A 371 15.46 -1.33 10.59
N LEU A 372 14.82 -0.20 10.88
CA LEU A 372 15.13 0.59 12.08
C LEU A 372 14.76 -0.17 13.36
N ALA A 373 13.63 -0.89 13.38
CA ALA A 373 13.22 -1.72 14.51
C ALA A 373 14.27 -2.80 14.81
N GLU A 374 14.74 -3.54 13.81
CA GLU A 374 15.80 -4.55 13.95
C GLU A 374 17.13 -3.94 14.45
N SER A 375 17.43 -2.72 14.01
CA SER A 375 18.66 -2.01 14.39
C SER A 375 18.57 -1.34 15.76
N THR A 376 17.38 -1.27 16.39
CA THR A 376 17.16 -0.50 17.61
C THR A 376 17.87 -1.10 18.81
N ASN A 377 17.91 -2.43 18.94
CA ASN A 377 18.62 -3.07 20.04
C ASN A 377 20.13 -2.78 19.98
N GLU A 378 20.74 -2.92 18.79
CA GLU A 378 22.15 -2.58 18.55
C GLU A 378 22.45 -1.11 18.93
N TYR A 379 21.57 -0.18 18.53
CA TYR A 379 21.67 1.22 18.90
C TYR A 379 21.65 1.43 20.42
N LEU A 380 20.71 0.80 21.12
CA LEU A 380 20.49 1.02 22.56
C LEU A 380 21.52 0.34 23.45
N THR A 381 22.10 -0.78 23.02
CA THR A 381 23.16 -1.50 23.76
C THR A 381 24.55 -0.94 23.50
N SER A 382 24.72 -0.12 22.45
CA SER A 382 26.00 0.50 22.13
C SER A 382 26.43 1.49 23.22
N LYS A 383 27.63 1.26 23.75
CA LYS A 383 28.24 2.07 24.83
C LYS A 383 28.96 3.32 24.31
N THR A 384 29.21 3.42 23.01
CA THR A 384 29.97 4.53 22.41
C THR A 384 29.08 5.37 21.52
N THR A 385 29.37 6.67 21.42
CA THR A 385 28.72 7.55 20.45
C THR A 385 29.00 7.06 19.03
N GLN A 386 30.23 6.62 18.74
CA GLN A 386 30.61 6.11 17.43
C GLN A 386 29.79 4.89 17.02
N GLY A 387 29.53 3.96 17.93
CA GLY A 387 28.71 2.78 17.63
C GLY A 387 27.25 3.15 17.35
N ARG A 388 26.67 4.10 18.12
CA ARG A 388 25.32 4.63 17.84
C ARG A 388 25.24 5.35 16.50
N THR A 389 26.25 6.15 16.17
CA THR A 389 26.35 6.84 14.87
C THR A 389 26.44 5.84 13.72
N ALA A 390 27.27 4.79 13.85
CA ALA A 390 27.42 3.76 12.83
C ALA A 390 26.08 3.05 12.49
N VAL A 391 25.23 2.79 13.48
CA VAL A 391 23.89 2.22 13.26
C VAL A 391 23.01 3.18 12.43
N ILE A 392 23.00 4.47 12.77
CA ILE A 392 22.22 5.49 12.04
C ILE A 392 22.77 5.73 10.63
N GLU A 393 24.09 5.68 10.43
CA GLU A 393 24.73 5.77 9.12
C GLU A 393 24.36 4.56 8.24
N LYS A 394 24.38 3.35 8.80
CA LYS A 394 23.93 2.13 8.12
C LYS A 394 22.46 2.25 7.69
N TYR A 395 21.60 2.75 8.57
CA TYR A 395 20.19 3.04 8.25
C TYR A 395 20.03 4.11 7.17
N SER A 396 20.81 5.19 7.24
CA SER A 396 20.76 6.27 6.27
C SER A 396 21.18 5.79 4.88
N LYS A 397 22.26 4.99 4.79
CA LYS A 397 22.71 4.34 3.55
C LYS A 397 21.66 3.38 2.99
N PHE A 398 20.95 2.66 3.86
CA PHE A 398 19.84 1.80 3.44
C PHE A 398 18.69 2.59 2.78
N CYS A 399 18.42 3.82 3.23
CA CYS A 399 17.35 4.65 2.69
C CYS A 399 17.72 5.44 1.42
N GLU A 400 19.00 5.74 1.22
CA GLU A 400 19.54 6.75 0.29
C GLU A 400 18.99 6.68 -1.15
N SER A 401 18.82 5.48 -1.71
CA SER A 401 18.40 5.29 -3.10
C SER A 401 16.95 4.84 -3.27
N ARG A 402 16.25 4.50 -2.17
CA ARG A 402 14.94 3.84 -2.24
C ARG A 402 13.88 4.74 -2.89
N VAL A 403 13.78 5.99 -2.43
CA VAL A 403 12.79 6.94 -2.95
C VAL A 403 13.07 7.24 -4.43
N GLN A 404 14.33 7.35 -4.83
CA GLN A 404 14.71 7.56 -6.23
C GLN A 404 14.35 6.36 -7.12
N ASN A 405 14.59 5.14 -6.65
CA ASN A 405 14.22 3.92 -7.38
C ASN A 405 12.71 3.80 -7.54
N LEU A 406 11.95 4.05 -6.46
CA LEU A 406 10.48 4.07 -6.52
C LEU A 406 9.94 5.23 -7.38
N HIS A 407 10.66 6.35 -7.48
CA HIS A 407 10.30 7.45 -8.38
C HIS A 407 10.53 7.08 -9.84
N ARG A 408 11.68 6.45 -10.17
CA ARG A 408 11.94 5.90 -11.50
C ARG A 408 10.86 4.90 -11.91
N MET A 409 10.49 4.01 -10.97
CA MET A 409 9.39 3.06 -11.13
C MET A 409 8.07 3.76 -11.49
N ASN A 410 7.75 4.84 -10.76
CA ASN A 410 6.56 5.64 -11.03
C ASN A 410 6.61 6.31 -12.41
N MET A 411 7.71 7.01 -12.73
CA MET A 411 7.87 7.70 -14.01
C MET A 411 7.75 6.75 -15.20
N PHE A 412 8.41 5.59 -15.11
CA PHE A 412 8.32 4.54 -16.12
C PHE A 412 6.87 4.13 -16.38
N ASN A 413 6.11 3.81 -15.34
CA ASN A 413 4.73 3.35 -15.51
C ASN A 413 3.82 4.47 -16.05
N TYR A 414 3.93 5.72 -15.55
CA TYR A 414 3.13 6.83 -16.07
C TYR A 414 3.38 7.09 -17.56
N LEU A 415 4.62 6.97 -18.02
CA LEU A 415 4.94 7.13 -19.44
C LEU A 415 4.44 5.95 -20.29
N MET A 416 4.47 4.73 -19.75
CA MET A 416 3.86 3.55 -20.41
C MET A 416 2.35 3.68 -20.56
N MET A 417 1.65 4.36 -19.63
CA MET A 417 0.19 4.56 -19.67
C MET A 417 -0.28 5.41 -20.85
N ARG A 418 0.62 6.07 -21.59
CA ARG A 418 0.32 6.90 -22.76
C ARG A 418 -0.09 6.10 -24.01
N SER A 419 -0.23 4.78 -23.91
CA SER A 419 -0.78 3.93 -24.97
C SER A 419 -1.35 2.63 -24.38
N PRO A 420 -2.50 2.15 -24.89
CA PRO A 420 -3.05 0.83 -24.58
C PRO A 420 -2.07 -0.34 -24.80
N GLN A 421 -1.14 -0.22 -25.74
CA GLN A 421 -0.19 -1.28 -26.11
C GLN A 421 1.04 -1.29 -25.20
N THR A 422 1.62 -0.12 -24.89
CA THR A 422 2.80 -0.04 -24.02
C THR A 422 2.44 -0.17 -22.54
N GLY A 423 1.23 0.24 -22.17
CA GLY A 423 0.74 0.21 -20.79
C GLY A 423 0.99 -1.11 -20.06
N PRO A 424 0.53 -2.25 -20.59
CA PRO A 424 0.72 -3.58 -19.99
C PRO A 424 2.18 -3.98 -19.76
N LEU A 425 3.15 -3.38 -20.46
CA LEU A 425 4.58 -3.65 -20.21
C LEU A 425 5.04 -3.15 -18.84
N GLY A 426 4.40 -2.09 -18.32
CA GLY A 426 4.67 -1.54 -16.99
C GLY A 426 4.57 -2.60 -15.89
N PRO A 427 3.36 -3.15 -15.64
CA PRO A 427 3.17 -4.22 -14.68
C PRO A 427 3.86 -5.52 -15.09
N LEU A 428 4.01 -5.85 -16.38
CA LEU A 428 4.77 -7.04 -16.80
C LEU A 428 6.20 -7.03 -16.23
N TRP A 429 6.93 -5.94 -16.45
CA TRP A 429 8.29 -5.76 -15.92
C TRP A 429 8.32 -5.62 -14.39
N GLN A 430 7.29 -5.00 -13.81
CA GLN A 430 7.16 -4.90 -12.36
C GLN A 430 7.01 -6.28 -11.71
N TYR A 431 6.17 -7.15 -12.27
CA TYR A 431 5.96 -8.51 -11.78
C TYR A 431 7.19 -9.40 -12.03
N LEU A 432 7.82 -9.29 -13.20
CA LEU A 432 9.06 -10.01 -13.50
C LEU A 432 10.14 -9.71 -12.45
N CYS A 433 10.48 -8.44 -12.25
CA CYS A 433 11.57 -8.05 -11.35
C CYS A 433 11.17 -8.10 -9.87
N GLY A 434 9.92 -7.76 -9.56
CA GLY A 434 9.41 -7.69 -8.19
C GLY A 434 9.02 -9.05 -7.61
N THR A 435 8.59 -10.00 -8.44
CA THR A 435 8.05 -11.30 -7.98
C THR A 435 8.71 -12.53 -8.59
N GLY A 436 9.44 -12.40 -9.70
CA GLY A 436 10.13 -13.53 -10.34
C GLY A 436 11.48 -13.86 -9.71
N ASN A 437 11.99 -13.01 -8.82
CA ASN A 437 13.29 -13.18 -8.20
C ASN A 437 13.30 -14.30 -7.15
N GLU A 438 14.49 -14.84 -6.86
CA GLU A 438 14.69 -15.93 -5.90
C GLU A 438 14.16 -15.60 -4.49
N GLN A 439 14.42 -14.39 -3.98
CA GLN A 439 13.94 -13.99 -2.64
C GLN A 439 12.41 -14.09 -2.53
N TRP A 440 11.70 -13.62 -3.56
CA TRP A 440 10.24 -13.69 -3.59
C TRP A 440 9.72 -15.12 -3.61
N ARG A 441 10.34 -16.01 -4.40
CA ARG A 441 9.95 -17.42 -4.48
C ARG A 441 10.10 -18.16 -3.14
N ASN A 442 11.04 -17.71 -2.30
CA ASN A 442 11.31 -18.29 -0.99
C ASN A 442 10.45 -17.71 0.15
N MET A 443 9.57 -16.73 -0.10
CA MET A 443 8.81 -16.07 0.96
C MET A 443 7.86 -16.99 1.73
N ARG A 444 7.45 -18.14 1.16
CA ARG A 444 6.65 -19.15 1.89
C ARG A 444 7.38 -19.74 3.09
N ALA A 445 8.71 -19.74 3.07
CA ALA A 445 9.55 -20.24 4.16
C ALA A 445 9.89 -19.17 5.20
N CYS A 446 9.45 -17.91 5.02
CA CYS A 446 9.75 -16.84 5.96
C CYS A 446 9.05 -17.04 7.30
N THR A 447 9.81 -16.78 8.36
CA THR A 447 9.37 -16.78 9.76
C THR A 447 9.62 -15.40 10.37
N PHE A 448 9.24 -15.22 11.63
CA PHE A 448 9.56 -13.99 12.36
C PHE A 448 11.06 -13.67 12.36
N ASP A 449 11.92 -14.69 12.44
CA ASP A 449 13.38 -14.52 12.57
C ASP A 449 14.06 -14.00 11.29
N ASN A 450 13.44 -14.15 10.11
CA ASN A 450 14.05 -13.80 8.82
C ASN A 450 13.20 -12.90 7.92
N VAL A 451 11.95 -12.59 8.29
CA VAL A 451 11.04 -11.76 7.47
C VAL A 451 11.62 -10.37 7.16
N ALA A 452 12.46 -9.84 8.05
CA ALA A 452 13.09 -8.53 7.87
C ALA A 452 13.93 -8.47 6.60
N GLU A 453 14.69 -9.52 6.27
CA GLU A 453 15.49 -9.58 5.05
C GLU A 453 14.60 -9.51 3.79
N SER A 454 13.50 -10.27 3.78
CA SER A 454 12.58 -10.31 2.64
C SER A 454 11.85 -8.97 2.42
N VAL A 455 11.40 -8.33 3.50
CA VAL A 455 10.71 -7.04 3.42
C VAL A 455 11.69 -5.91 3.04
N THR A 456 12.91 -5.93 3.58
CA THR A 456 13.87 -4.83 3.38
C THR A 456 14.54 -4.84 2.01
N THR A 457 14.57 -5.97 1.31
CA THR A 457 15.24 -6.13 0.02
C THR A 457 14.31 -6.10 -1.19
N TRP A 458 12.99 -5.96 -0.99
CA TRP A 458 12.02 -6.10 -2.08
C TRP A 458 11.91 -4.87 -2.99
N ASP A 459 11.49 -3.71 -2.47
CA ASP A 459 11.27 -2.45 -3.21
C ASP A 459 10.54 -2.61 -4.56
N TRP A 460 9.61 -3.58 -4.63
CA TRP A 460 8.94 -3.94 -5.88
C TRP A 460 9.89 -4.37 -7.02
N GLY A 461 11.18 -4.57 -6.78
CA GLY A 461 12.18 -4.82 -7.81
C GLY A 461 12.68 -3.57 -8.52
N ALA A 462 12.30 -2.36 -8.09
CA ALA A 462 12.68 -1.09 -8.70
C ALA A 462 14.20 -0.80 -8.67
N GLN A 463 14.92 -1.49 -7.79
CA GLN A 463 16.37 -1.45 -7.60
C GLN A 463 17.15 -2.47 -8.46
N ARG A 464 16.45 -3.34 -9.20
CA ARG A 464 17.10 -4.37 -10.02
C ARG A 464 17.73 -3.76 -11.27
N SER A 465 18.93 -4.21 -11.62
CA SER A 465 19.68 -3.67 -12.76
C SER A 465 18.94 -3.80 -14.08
N GLU A 466 18.26 -4.94 -14.30
CA GLU A 466 17.50 -5.19 -15.53
C GLU A 466 16.30 -4.25 -15.64
N TYR A 467 15.59 -4.02 -14.53
CA TYR A 467 14.50 -3.05 -14.46
C TYR A 467 15.00 -1.63 -14.70
N ILE A 468 16.06 -1.22 -14.01
CA ILE A 468 16.63 0.13 -14.14
C ILE A 468 17.07 0.41 -15.59
N ALA A 469 17.72 -0.56 -16.23
CA ALA A 469 18.18 -0.43 -17.61
C ALA A 469 17.02 -0.18 -18.57
N PHE A 470 15.99 -1.03 -18.54
CA PHE A 470 14.82 -0.84 -19.40
C PHE A 470 14.03 0.43 -19.06
N ALA A 471 13.80 0.68 -17.77
CA ALA A 471 13.05 1.84 -17.33
C ALA A 471 13.69 3.16 -17.75
N ASN A 472 15.02 3.31 -17.61
CA ASN A 472 15.71 4.54 -18.01
C ASN A 472 15.58 4.80 -19.52
N GLU A 473 15.80 3.78 -20.35
CA GLU A 473 15.72 3.90 -21.82
C GLU A 473 14.28 4.19 -22.27
N ALA A 474 13.30 3.51 -21.69
CA ALA A 474 11.90 3.75 -21.98
C ALA A 474 11.42 5.15 -21.53
N ILE A 475 11.88 5.63 -20.37
CA ILE A 475 11.56 6.99 -19.88
C ILE A 475 12.09 8.04 -20.85
N GLU A 476 13.30 7.86 -21.37
CA GLU A 476 13.91 8.79 -22.31
C GLU A 476 13.14 8.82 -23.65
N LEU A 477 12.82 7.64 -24.20
CA LEU A 477 12.08 7.51 -25.45
C LEU A 477 10.64 8.02 -25.37
N LEU A 478 9.95 7.77 -24.25
CA LEU A 478 8.55 8.16 -24.04
C LEU A 478 8.39 9.53 -23.38
N ALA A 479 9.47 10.28 -23.16
CA ALA A 479 9.37 11.62 -22.58
C ALA A 479 8.43 12.50 -23.41
N GLY A 480 7.57 13.28 -22.74
CA GLY A 480 6.62 14.12 -23.42
C GLY A 480 5.41 14.52 -22.57
N PRO A 481 4.48 15.29 -23.16
CA PRO A 481 3.28 15.76 -22.47
C PRO A 481 2.33 14.60 -22.09
N PRO A 482 1.32 14.85 -21.23
CA PRO A 482 0.28 13.88 -20.89
C PRO A 482 -0.72 13.67 -22.04
N SER A 483 -0.24 13.13 -23.15
CA SER A 483 -1.04 12.81 -24.34
C SER A 483 -0.65 11.43 -24.89
N GLU A 484 -1.47 10.85 -25.77
CA GLU A 484 -1.16 9.59 -26.43
C GLU A 484 0.23 9.62 -27.08
N ALA A 485 0.95 8.49 -27.01
CA ALA A 485 2.23 8.30 -27.67
C ALA A 485 2.05 8.02 -29.17
N SER A 486 3.01 8.42 -30.00
CA SER A 486 2.95 8.14 -31.45
C SER A 486 3.12 6.65 -31.73
N ALA A 487 2.58 6.18 -32.86
CA ALA A 487 2.69 4.78 -33.26
C ALA A 487 4.15 4.32 -33.40
N GLU A 488 5.06 5.20 -33.84
CA GLU A 488 6.49 4.92 -33.96
C GLU A 488 7.14 4.69 -32.60
N LEU A 489 6.81 5.54 -31.62
CA LEU A 489 7.31 5.39 -30.25
C LEU A 489 6.77 4.12 -29.60
N VAL A 490 5.48 3.83 -29.78
CA VAL A 490 4.86 2.59 -29.30
C VAL A 490 5.59 1.38 -29.88
N ALA A 491 5.78 1.33 -31.20
CA ALA A 491 6.49 0.22 -31.85
C ALA A 491 7.94 0.08 -31.37
N ALA A 492 8.66 1.19 -31.16
CA ALA A 492 10.02 1.18 -30.65
C ALA A 492 10.10 0.60 -29.22
N ILE A 493 9.17 0.99 -28.34
CA ILE A 493 9.11 0.49 -26.96
C ILE A 493 8.73 -0.98 -26.89
N MET A 494 7.76 -1.43 -27.69
CA MET A 494 7.39 -2.84 -27.77
C MET A 494 8.60 -3.69 -28.17
N LYS A 495 9.30 -3.29 -29.26
CA LYS A 495 10.51 -3.98 -29.72
C LYS A 495 11.62 -3.97 -28.67
N LEU A 496 11.85 -2.84 -28.00
CA LEU A 496 12.84 -2.74 -26.94
C LEU A 496 12.52 -3.69 -25.78
N SER A 497 11.25 -3.72 -25.34
CA SER A 497 10.80 -4.63 -24.28
C SER A 497 11.01 -6.09 -24.65
N ASP A 498 10.64 -6.49 -25.88
CA ASP A 498 10.82 -7.88 -26.34
C ASP A 498 12.29 -8.31 -26.32
N GLN A 499 13.19 -7.45 -26.82
CA GLN A 499 14.63 -7.71 -26.83
C GLN A 499 15.18 -7.86 -25.40
N ARG A 500 14.80 -6.95 -24.50
CA ARG A 500 15.25 -6.96 -23.10
C ARG A 500 14.66 -8.17 -22.36
N LEU A 501 13.38 -8.48 -22.57
CA LEU A 501 12.70 -9.61 -21.93
C LEU A 501 13.35 -10.93 -22.34
N ALA A 502 13.65 -11.13 -23.62
CA ALA A 502 14.35 -12.32 -24.11
C ALA A 502 15.72 -12.49 -23.43
N GLN A 503 16.50 -11.41 -23.32
CA GLN A 503 17.80 -11.41 -22.64
C GLN A 503 17.68 -11.74 -21.14
N VAL A 504 16.69 -11.15 -20.47
CA VAL A 504 16.46 -11.33 -19.04
C VAL A 504 15.98 -12.75 -18.74
N MET A 505 15.04 -13.28 -19.52
CA MET A 505 14.53 -14.64 -19.37
C MET A 505 15.64 -15.67 -19.63
N SER A 506 16.51 -15.46 -20.62
CA SER A 506 17.65 -16.37 -20.86
C SER A 506 18.68 -16.40 -19.73
N SER A 507 18.68 -15.40 -18.84
CA SER A 507 19.60 -15.37 -17.69
C SER A 507 19.23 -16.36 -16.58
N GLY A 508 17.98 -16.85 -16.55
CA GLY A 508 17.47 -17.72 -15.48
C GLY A 508 17.31 -17.06 -14.10
N LYS A 509 17.63 -15.76 -13.96
CA LYS A 509 17.51 -15.01 -12.69
C LYS A 509 16.07 -14.87 -12.20
N TYR A 510 15.13 -14.88 -13.14
CA TYR A 510 13.71 -14.69 -12.87
C TYR A 510 12.93 -15.91 -13.37
N SER A 511 12.04 -16.43 -12.52
CA SER A 511 11.18 -17.56 -12.85
C SER A 511 9.88 -17.48 -12.06
N GLY A 512 8.85 -18.13 -12.56
CA GLY A 512 7.53 -18.17 -11.93
C GLY A 512 6.56 -19.01 -12.76
N ARG A 513 5.43 -19.36 -12.16
CA ARG A 513 4.25 -19.88 -12.88
C ARG A 513 3.46 -18.71 -13.45
N TRP A 514 4.00 -18.06 -14.47
CA TRP A 514 3.44 -16.83 -15.02
C TRP A 514 2.08 -17.05 -15.66
N ALA A 515 1.85 -18.18 -16.33
CA ALA A 515 0.57 -18.53 -16.93
C ALA A 515 -0.54 -18.70 -15.88
N GLY A 516 -0.22 -19.22 -14.69
CA GLY A 516 -1.14 -19.28 -13.56
C GLY A 516 -1.40 -17.91 -12.91
N LEU A 517 -0.40 -17.03 -12.91
CA LEU A 517 -0.49 -15.72 -12.27
C LEU A 517 -1.17 -14.66 -13.15
N LEU A 518 -0.82 -14.61 -14.43
CA LEU A 518 -1.15 -13.55 -15.38
C LEU A 518 -2.21 -14.04 -16.37
N ARG A 519 -3.28 -13.25 -16.55
CA ARG A 519 -4.41 -13.65 -17.42
C ARG A 519 -3.96 -13.90 -18.86
N TRP A 520 -3.27 -12.95 -19.48
CA TRP A 520 -2.95 -12.93 -20.92
C TRP A 520 -1.50 -13.28 -21.26
N TYR A 521 -0.76 -13.95 -20.39
CA TYR A 521 0.63 -14.32 -20.65
C TYR A 521 0.88 -15.81 -20.38
N ASP A 522 1.77 -16.42 -21.14
CA ASP A 522 2.28 -17.77 -20.89
C ASP A 522 3.48 -17.79 -19.92
N ASP A 523 4.05 -18.97 -19.66
CA ASP A 523 5.20 -19.15 -18.75
C ASP A 523 6.52 -18.61 -19.33
N GLU A 524 6.56 -18.22 -20.61
CA GLU A 524 7.66 -17.47 -21.20
C GLU A 524 7.39 -15.95 -21.22
N LEU A 525 6.31 -15.49 -20.57
CA LEU A 525 5.86 -14.10 -20.54
C LEU A 525 5.54 -13.53 -21.93
N ARG A 526 5.16 -14.37 -22.88
CA ARG A 526 4.65 -13.94 -24.18
C ARG A 526 3.16 -13.62 -24.06
N PHE A 527 2.74 -12.54 -24.68
CA PHE A 527 1.34 -12.14 -24.69
C PHE A 527 0.50 -13.10 -25.55
N CYS A 528 -0.61 -13.59 -24.98
CA CYS A 528 -1.53 -14.53 -25.60
C CYS A 528 -2.98 -13.98 -25.46
N PRO A 529 -3.53 -13.29 -26.49
CA PRO A 529 -4.84 -12.64 -26.37
C PRO A 529 -5.99 -13.63 -26.09
N GLU A 530 -5.91 -14.85 -26.64
CA GLU A 530 -6.91 -15.91 -26.43
C GLU A 530 -6.84 -16.54 -25.02
N LYS A 531 -5.74 -16.32 -24.29
CA LYS A 531 -5.57 -16.81 -22.93
C LYS A 531 -6.31 -15.88 -21.97
N THR A 532 -7.52 -16.29 -21.59
CA THR A 532 -8.42 -15.50 -20.71
C THR A 532 -8.47 -16.05 -19.28
N LYS A 533 -7.80 -17.17 -19.03
CA LYS A 533 -7.80 -17.88 -17.74
C LYS A 533 -6.48 -17.68 -16.98
N ARG A 534 -6.58 -17.73 -15.65
CA ARG A 534 -5.52 -17.66 -14.63
C ARG A 534 -6.00 -18.38 -13.38
N ASP A 535 -5.12 -18.65 -12.42
CA ASP A 535 -5.48 -19.27 -11.14
C ASP A 535 -6.72 -18.60 -10.53
N VAL A 536 -7.64 -19.40 -10.00
CA VAL A 536 -8.83 -18.88 -9.32
C VAL A 536 -8.60 -18.97 -7.84
N LEU A 537 -8.32 -17.83 -7.20
CA LEU A 537 -7.99 -17.72 -5.78
C LEU A 537 -9.05 -16.98 -4.97
N ALA A 538 -10.03 -16.36 -5.64
CA ALA A 538 -11.17 -15.71 -5.02
C ALA A 538 -12.48 -16.03 -5.74
N ARG A 539 -13.59 -16.00 -5.00
CA ARG A 539 -14.96 -16.13 -5.52
C ARG A 539 -15.89 -15.19 -4.77
N LYS A 540 -17.02 -14.84 -5.38
CA LYS A 540 -18.12 -14.17 -4.67
C LYS A 540 -18.86 -15.17 -3.78
N CYS A 541 -19.29 -14.72 -2.61
CA CYS A 541 -20.20 -15.48 -1.76
C CYS A 541 -21.58 -15.57 -2.41
N GLU A 542 -22.16 -16.77 -2.45
CA GLU A 542 -23.47 -17.01 -3.08
C GLU A 542 -24.62 -16.26 -2.37
N ALA A 543 -24.48 -15.99 -1.06
CA ALA A 543 -25.51 -15.34 -0.26
C ALA A 543 -25.44 -13.81 -0.27
N CYS A 544 -24.24 -13.23 -0.08
CA CYS A 544 -24.09 -11.78 0.04
C CYS A 544 -23.40 -11.09 -1.14
N GLY A 545 -22.95 -11.86 -2.15
CA GLY A 545 -22.27 -11.33 -3.34
C GLY A 545 -20.87 -10.74 -3.10
N ASN A 546 -20.40 -10.65 -1.85
CA ASN A 546 -19.06 -10.14 -1.55
C ASN A 546 -17.99 -11.17 -1.87
N TRP A 547 -16.86 -10.69 -2.35
CA TRP A 547 -15.69 -11.51 -2.63
C TRP A 547 -15.15 -12.16 -1.36
N ARG A 548 -14.53 -13.33 -1.52
CA ARG A 548 -13.79 -14.07 -0.50
C ARG A 548 -12.59 -14.74 -1.15
N ILE A 549 -11.47 -14.76 -0.44
CA ILE A 549 -10.30 -15.55 -0.83
C ILE A 549 -10.59 -17.02 -0.50
N LEU A 550 -10.27 -17.91 -1.43
CA LEU A 550 -10.48 -19.35 -1.31
C LEU A 550 -9.38 -19.99 -0.46
N ARG A 551 -9.83 -20.92 0.39
CA ARG A 551 -9.01 -21.83 1.19
C ARG A 551 -9.79 -23.13 1.39
N ASP A 552 -9.09 -24.25 1.37
CA ASP A 552 -9.71 -25.57 1.48
C ASP A 552 -10.33 -25.81 2.87
N ASP A 553 -9.80 -25.16 3.91
CA ASP A 553 -10.25 -25.28 5.30
C ASP A 553 -11.33 -24.27 5.72
N ILE A 554 -11.85 -23.45 4.79
CA ILE A 554 -12.84 -22.39 5.11
C ILE A 554 -14.08 -22.53 4.25
N THR A 555 -15.23 -22.76 4.88
CA THR A 555 -16.52 -22.86 4.18
C THR A 555 -17.40 -21.63 4.36
N ARG A 556 -17.20 -20.88 5.46
CA ARG A 556 -18.05 -19.75 5.81
C ARG A 556 -17.53 -18.42 5.26
N CYS A 557 -18.46 -17.60 4.78
CA CYS A 557 -18.15 -16.24 4.33
C CYS A 557 -17.76 -15.36 5.53
N ALA A 558 -16.57 -14.77 5.51
CA ALA A 558 -16.12 -13.84 6.54
C ALA A 558 -17.00 -12.58 6.68
N THR A 559 -17.77 -12.22 5.64
CA THR A 559 -18.70 -11.08 5.68
C THR A 559 -20.04 -11.44 6.33
N CYS A 560 -20.77 -12.42 5.78
CA CYS A 560 -22.15 -12.72 6.20
C CYS A 560 -22.33 -14.04 6.98
N GLY A 561 -21.31 -14.89 7.08
CA GLY A 561 -21.38 -16.16 7.82
C GLY A 561 -22.02 -17.32 7.04
N ALA A 562 -22.55 -17.08 5.83
CA ALA A 562 -23.13 -18.13 5.01
C ALA A 562 -22.09 -19.19 4.61
N VAL A 563 -22.50 -20.46 4.66
CA VAL A 563 -21.71 -21.61 4.18
C VAL A 563 -21.80 -21.67 2.66
N ASN A 564 -20.65 -21.71 1.97
CA ASN A 564 -20.59 -21.77 0.50
C ASN A 564 -20.27 -23.20 0.05
N LYS A 565 -20.88 -23.65 -1.05
CA LYS A 565 -20.72 -25.02 -1.56
C LYS A 565 -19.44 -25.22 -2.36
N TYR A 566 -18.93 -24.17 -3.01
CA TYR A 566 -17.79 -24.24 -3.92
C TYR A 566 -16.53 -23.62 -3.31
N ASN A 567 -15.50 -24.43 -3.05
CA ASN A 567 -14.21 -23.97 -2.49
C ASN A 567 -13.00 -24.30 -3.38
N GLU A 568 -13.23 -24.81 -4.60
CA GLU A 568 -12.14 -25.33 -5.43
C GLU A 568 -11.20 -24.21 -5.93
N ILE A 569 -9.93 -24.34 -5.55
CA ILE A 569 -8.82 -23.55 -6.09
C ILE A 569 -8.42 -24.16 -7.44
N VAL A 570 -8.59 -23.41 -8.52
CA VAL A 570 -8.18 -23.86 -9.86
C VAL A 570 -6.77 -23.34 -10.15
N ARG A 571 -5.86 -24.25 -10.47
CA ARG A 571 -4.48 -23.93 -10.89
C ARG A 571 -4.35 -24.09 -12.40
N TYR A 572 -3.98 -23.02 -13.09
CA TYR A 572 -3.71 -23.04 -14.54
C TYR A 572 -2.22 -23.19 -14.78
N ASN A 573 -1.90 -24.02 -15.78
CA ASN A 573 -0.55 -24.20 -16.29
C ASN A 573 -0.37 -23.36 -17.54
#